data_AF-A0A348XKI9-F1
#
_entry.id   AF-A0A348XKI9-F1
#
_cell.length_a   1.000
_cell.length_b   1.000
_cell.length_c   1.000
_cell.angle_alpha   90.00
_cell.angle_beta   90.00
_cell.angle_gamma   90.00
#
_symmetry.space_group_name_H-M   'P 1'
#
loop_
_entity.id
_entity.type
_entity.pdbx_description
1 polymer ?
#
loop_
_entity_poly.entity_id
_entity_poly.type
_entity_poly.pdbx_seq_one_letter_code
_entity_poly.pdbx_strand_id
1 'polypeptide(L)'
;MFVNEQVFISCDTKFDRALLDYYGPKSSVMFHGVQFFRGSVHAPLDDLRDLPEEMTRKMYLLHYSDDWELQQIAEFGGWAEQGASTVSELLPCFGLLGFSL
;
A
#
# COMPACT_ATOMS: atom_id res chain seq x y z
N MET A 1 6.56 -9.87 -1.76
CA MET A 1 6.13 -10.69 -2.91
C MET A 1 5.83 -9.78 -4.10
N PHE A 2 6.18 -10.19 -5.31
CA PHE A 2 5.87 -9.44 -6.54
C PHE A 2 5.08 -10.34 -7.48
N VAL A 3 3.82 -9.96 -7.75
CA VAL A 3 2.84 -10.79 -8.46
C VAL A 3 2.58 -10.19 -9.84
N ASN A 4 2.60 -11.05 -10.86
CA ASN A 4 2.33 -10.70 -12.26
C ASN A 4 3.14 -9.49 -12.75
N GLU A 5 4.33 -9.29 -12.18
CA GLU A 5 5.23 -8.17 -12.47
C GLU A 5 4.58 -6.77 -12.34
N GLN A 6 3.51 -6.66 -11.54
CA GLN A 6 2.72 -5.43 -11.43
C GLN A 6 2.29 -5.11 -10.01
N VAL A 7 2.07 -6.13 -9.16
CA VAL A 7 1.56 -5.94 -7.80
C VAL A 7 2.64 -6.29 -6.80
N PHE A 8 3.05 -5.34 -5.99
CA PHE A 8 3.96 -5.58 -4.88
C PHE A 8 3.19 -5.70 -3.57
N ILE A 9 3.46 -6.76 -2.82
CA ILE A 9 2.91 -6.98 -1.48
C ILE A 9 4.09 -7.11 -0.53
N SER A 10 4.21 -6.20 0.43
CA SER A 10 5.37 -6.16 1.34
C SER A 10 5.41 -7.34 2.31
N CYS A 11 4.24 -7.89 2.64
CA CYS A 11 4.04 -8.73 3.84
C CYS A 11 4.45 -7.97 5.12
N ASP A 12 4.58 -8.71 6.23
CA ASP A 12 5.08 -8.20 7.49
C ASP A 12 6.56 -7.82 7.35
N THR A 13 6.83 -6.53 7.26
CA THR A 13 8.18 -5.98 7.16
C THR A 13 8.29 -4.66 7.89
N LYS A 14 9.45 -4.43 8.50
CA LYS A 14 9.84 -3.09 8.96
C LYS A 14 10.02 -2.17 7.76
N PHE A 15 10.09 -0.86 8.03
CA PHE A 15 10.42 0.11 7.00
C PHE A 15 11.80 -0.21 6.39
N ASP A 16 11.78 -0.58 5.11
CA ASP A 16 12.97 -0.86 4.31
C ASP A 16 12.89 -0.02 3.04
N ARG A 17 13.59 1.12 3.08
CA ARG A 17 13.61 2.07 1.97
C ARG A 17 14.18 1.46 0.69
N ALA A 18 15.19 0.59 0.80
CA ALA A 18 15.82 -0.01 -0.38
C ALA A 18 14.88 -0.99 -1.09
N LEU A 19 14.11 -1.76 -0.32
CA LEU A 19 13.06 -2.64 -0.85
C LEU A 19 11.99 -1.83 -1.61
N LEU A 20 11.54 -0.72 -1.00
CA LEU A 20 10.53 0.16 -1.57
C LEU A 20 11.03 0.89 -2.82
N ASP A 21 12.25 1.41 -2.81
CA ASP A 21 12.87 2.04 -3.97
C ASP A 21 13.07 1.03 -5.13
N TYR A 22 13.29 -0.25 -4.81
CA TYR A 22 13.41 -1.28 -5.83
C TYR A 22 12.06 -1.64 -6.47
N TYR A 23 11.02 -1.89 -5.67
CA TYR A 23 9.73 -2.37 -6.18
C TYR A 23 8.75 -1.24 -6.55
N GLY A 24 8.86 -0.07 -5.93
CA GLY A 24 7.98 1.06 -6.15
C GLY A 24 7.87 1.46 -7.63
N PRO A 25 8.99 1.71 -8.35
CA PRO A 25 8.95 2.03 -9.78
C PRO A 25 8.45 0.89 -10.67
N LYS A 26 8.55 -0.37 -10.20
CA LYS A 26 8.13 -1.56 -10.97
C LYS A 26 6.66 -1.91 -10.79
N SER A 27 6.01 -1.33 -9.79
CA SER A 27 4.67 -1.73 -9.38
C SER A 27 3.62 -0.74 -9.89
N SER A 28 2.52 -1.26 -10.41
CA SER A 28 1.30 -0.49 -10.69
C SER A 28 0.48 -0.27 -9.42
N VAL A 29 0.51 -1.25 -8.51
CA VAL A 29 -0.19 -1.22 -7.21
C VAL A 29 0.71 -1.83 -6.13
N MET A 30 0.69 -1.26 -4.93
CA MET A 30 1.44 -1.73 -3.78
C MET A 30 0.49 -2.00 -2.60
N PHE A 31 0.76 -3.05 -1.86
CA PHE A 31 0.10 -3.38 -0.60
C PHE A 31 1.17 -3.43 0.48
N HIS A 32 1.05 -2.57 1.49
CA HIS A 32 2.08 -2.43 2.52
C HIS A 32 1.51 -2.48 3.93
N GLY A 33 2.14 -3.28 4.79
CA GLY A 33 1.83 -3.32 6.22
C GLY A 33 2.18 -2.00 6.89
N VAL A 34 1.27 -1.48 7.71
CA VAL A 34 1.46 -0.21 8.43
C VAL A 34 1.22 -0.37 9.92
N GLN A 35 1.85 0.49 10.71
CA GLN A 35 1.55 0.67 12.12
C GLN A 35 1.65 2.15 12.50
N PHE A 36 0.94 2.56 13.56
CA PHE A 36 0.82 3.97 13.95
C PHE A 36 1.79 4.42 15.05
N PHE A 37 2.81 3.60 15.32
CA PHE A 37 3.86 3.89 16.29
C PHE A 37 5.22 3.37 15.79
N ARG A 38 6.33 3.80 16.39
CA ARG A 38 7.67 3.28 16.06
C ARG A 38 7.96 2.00 16.83
N GLY A 39 8.36 0.92 16.16
CA GLY A 39 8.75 -0.34 16.81
C GLY A 39 8.28 -1.60 16.07
N SER A 40 8.31 -2.75 16.75
CA SER A 40 7.69 -4.04 16.34
C SER A 40 8.04 -4.58 14.94
N VAL A 41 7.04 -4.70 14.06
CA VAL A 41 6.97 -5.65 12.92
C VAL A 41 6.71 -4.94 11.58
N HIS A 42 5.92 -3.86 11.57
CA HIS A 42 5.51 -3.14 10.37
C HIS A 42 6.21 -1.77 10.23
N ALA A 43 6.06 -1.12 9.07
CA ALA A 43 6.56 0.23 8.85
C ALA A 43 5.68 1.27 9.60
N PRO A 44 6.28 2.21 10.35
CA PRO A 44 5.56 3.35 10.90
C PRO A 44 4.92 4.18 9.78
N LEU A 45 3.67 4.62 9.97
CA LEU A 45 2.94 5.44 9.00
C LEU A 45 3.75 6.68 8.57
N ASP A 46 4.40 7.36 9.51
CA ASP A 46 5.21 8.55 9.21
C ASP A 46 6.41 8.25 8.29
N ASP A 47 7.05 7.08 8.43
CA ASP A 47 8.15 6.71 7.54
C ASP A 47 7.65 6.44 6.11
N LEU A 48 6.42 5.94 5.96
CA LEU A 48 5.79 5.74 4.66
C LEU A 48 5.37 7.07 3.99
N ARG A 49 5.06 8.11 4.78
CA ARG A 49 4.73 9.45 4.27
C ARG A 49 5.91 10.15 3.59
N ASP A 50 7.14 9.80 3.99
CA ASP A 50 8.37 10.36 3.42
C ASP A 50 8.72 9.74 2.04
N LEU A 51 7.92 8.80 1.54
CA LEU A 51 8.09 8.23 0.21
C LEU A 51 7.63 9.20 -0.88
N PRO A 52 8.14 9.06 -2.12
CA PRO A 52 7.66 9.85 -3.25
C PRO A 52 6.15 9.69 -3.47
N GLU A 53 5.47 10.78 -3.83
CA GLU A 53 4.02 10.83 -4.05
C GLU A 53 3.53 9.78 -5.07
N GLU A 54 4.31 9.53 -6.12
CA GLU A 54 4.00 8.48 -7.11
C GLU A 54 3.91 7.08 -6.47
N MET A 55 4.70 6.84 -5.42
CA MET A 55 4.69 5.58 -4.67
C MET A 55 3.53 5.52 -3.69
N THR A 56 3.31 6.59 -2.91
CA THR A 56 2.25 6.60 -1.89
C THR A 56 0.86 6.49 -2.53
N ARG A 57 0.60 7.21 -3.63
CA ARG A 57 -0.71 7.20 -4.32
C ARG A 57 -1.16 5.83 -4.82
N LYS A 58 -0.22 4.91 -5.08
CA LYS A 58 -0.51 3.54 -5.50
C LYS A 58 -0.34 2.51 -4.38
N MET A 59 -0.10 2.96 -3.15
CA MET A 59 0.09 2.11 -1.97
C MET A 59 -1.18 2.03 -1.14
N TYR A 60 -1.69 0.82 -0.99
CA TYR A 60 -2.79 0.45 -0.12
C TYR A 60 -2.24 -0.09 1.20
N LEU A 61 -2.77 0.44 2.29
CA LEU A 61 -2.31 0.14 3.65
C LEU A 61 -3.09 -1.05 4.22
N LEU A 62 -2.38 -2.03 4.76
CA LEU A 62 -2.95 -3.23 5.39
C LEU A 62 -2.31 -3.49 6.76
N HIS A 63 -2.85 -4.46 7.51
CA HIS A 63 -2.44 -4.76 8.89
C HIS A 63 -2.50 -3.55 9.84
N TYR A 64 -3.35 -2.57 9.53
CA TYR A 64 -3.60 -1.44 10.41
C TYR A 64 -4.39 -1.85 11.66
N SER A 65 -4.19 -1.13 12.77
CA SER A 65 -4.94 -1.33 14.01
C SER A 65 -6.35 -0.72 13.97
N ASP A 66 -7.21 -1.11 14.91
CA ASP A 66 -8.62 -0.72 14.96
C ASP A 66 -8.86 0.80 15.04
N ASP A 67 -7.86 1.57 15.45
CA ASP A 67 -7.88 3.04 15.50
C ASP A 67 -7.54 3.73 14.16
N TRP A 68 -7.58 2.98 13.05
CA TRP A 68 -7.25 3.47 11.71
C TRP A 68 -8.07 4.69 11.26
N GLU A 69 -9.32 4.81 11.71
CA GLU A 69 -10.19 5.95 11.37
C GLU A 69 -9.65 7.28 11.89
N LEU A 70 -8.77 7.25 12.89
CA LEU A 70 -8.12 8.44 13.44
C LEU A 70 -6.93 8.91 12.59
N GLN A 71 -6.48 8.08 11.63
CA GLN A 71 -5.30 8.34 10.83
C GLN A 71 -5.66 9.01 9.51
N GLN A 72 -4.90 10.05 9.16
CA GLN A 72 -5.04 10.73 7.87
C GLN A 72 -4.13 10.05 6.83
N ILE A 73 -4.72 9.58 5.73
CA ILE A 73 -3.99 8.84 4.69
C ILE A 73 -4.33 9.30 3.27
N ALA A 74 -4.71 10.57 3.11
CA ALA A 74 -5.18 11.11 1.81
C ALA A 74 -4.12 11.05 0.69
N GLU A 75 -2.84 10.93 1.07
CA GLU A 75 -1.68 10.76 0.21
C GLU A 75 -1.46 9.32 -0.27
N PHE A 76 -2.17 8.36 0.31
CA PHE A 76 -2.10 6.93 -0.02
C PHE A 76 -3.21 6.51 -0.98
N GLY A 77 -3.08 5.31 -1.57
CA GLY A 77 -4.13 4.70 -2.40
C GLY A 77 -5.40 4.37 -1.62
N GLY A 78 -5.27 4.12 -0.31
CA GLY A 78 -6.39 3.86 0.60
C GLY A 78 -6.07 2.74 1.59
N TRP A 79 -7.09 2.33 2.33
CA TRP A 79 -7.05 1.13 3.18
C TRP A 79 -7.36 -0.11 2.35
N ALA A 80 -6.62 -1.20 2.56
CA ALA A 80 -7.02 -2.49 2.03
C ALA A 80 -8.16 -3.07 2.88
N GLU A 81 -9.30 -3.33 2.27
CA GLU A 81 -10.50 -3.82 2.96
C GLU A 81 -10.45 -5.33 3.21
N GLN A 82 -10.88 -5.74 4.41
CA GLN A 82 -11.00 -7.15 4.75
C GLN A 82 -12.04 -7.84 3.86
N GLY A 83 -11.68 -9.00 3.30
CA GLY A 83 -12.57 -9.79 2.44
C GLY A 83 -12.51 -9.42 0.96
N ALA A 84 -11.79 -8.35 0.60
CA ALA A 84 -11.48 -8.09 -0.79
C ALA A 84 -10.52 -9.16 -1.33
N SER A 85 -10.88 -9.73 -2.48
CA SER A 85 -10.17 -10.86 -3.10
C SER A 85 -9.53 -10.50 -4.43
N THR A 86 -9.89 -9.35 -4.99
CA THR A 86 -9.35 -8.82 -6.24
C THR A 86 -8.87 -7.37 -6.07
N VAL A 87 -7.86 -6.99 -6.85
CA VAL A 87 -7.34 -5.61 -6.88
C VAL A 87 -8.42 -4.62 -7.38
N SER A 88 -9.36 -5.08 -8.21
CA SER A 88 -10.51 -4.28 -8.67
C SER A 88 -11.49 -3.92 -7.55
N GLU A 89 -11.65 -4.77 -6.54
CA GLU A 89 -12.53 -4.51 -5.39
C GLU A 89 -11.93 -3.45 -4.45
N LEU A 90 -10.60 -3.34 -4.42
CA LEU A 90 -9.88 -2.34 -3.64
C LEU A 90 -9.72 -0.99 -4.38
N LEU A 91 -10.07 -0.95 -5.66
CA LEU A 91 -9.97 0.21 -6.54
C LEU A 91 -11.36 0.61 -7.08
N PRO A 92 -12.31 1.07 -6.24
CA PRO A 92 -13.65 1.44 -6.73
C PRO A 92 -13.65 2.56 -7.79
N CYS A 93 -12.52 3.25 -8.03
CA CYS A 93 -12.37 4.32 -9.01
C CYS A 93 -11.64 3.96 -10.32
N PHE A 94 -11.11 2.74 -10.52
CA PHE A 94 -10.43 2.40 -11.79
C PHE A 94 -11.37 1.95 -12.93
N GLY A 95 -12.69 2.02 -12.73
CA GLY A 95 -13.72 1.65 -13.71
C GLY A 95 -13.88 2.59 -14.93
N LEU A 96 -12.98 3.56 -15.14
CA LEU A 96 -13.09 4.52 -16.26
C LEU A 96 -11.96 4.46 -17.29
N LEU A 97 -10.96 3.59 -17.12
CA LEU A 97 -9.95 3.35 -18.15
C LEU A 97 -10.01 1.88 -18.54
N GLY A 98 -10.75 1.64 -19.62
CA GLY A 98 -10.98 0.31 -20.18
C GLY A 98 -9.67 -0.41 -20.48
N PHE A 99 -9.43 -1.49 -19.75
CA PHE A 99 -8.59 -2.59 -20.19
C PHE A 99 -9.53 -3.69 -20.65
N SER A 100 -9.71 -3.80 -21.98
CA SER A 100 -10.19 -5.04 -22.57
C SER A 100 -9.09 -6.08 -22.40
N LEU A 101 -9.49 -7.26 -21.92
CA LEU A 101 -8.75 -8.51 -22.14
C LEU A 101 -8.45 -8.71 -23.64
#